data_AF-A0A2N2XHP8-F1
#
_entry.id   AF-A0A2N2XHP8-F1
#
_cell.length_a   1.000
_cell.length_b   1.000
_cell.length_c   1.000
_cell.angle_alpha   90.00
_cell.angle_beta   90.00
_cell.angle_gamma   90.00
#
_symmetry.space_group_name_H-M   'P 1'
#
loop_
_entity.id
_entity.type
_entity.pdbx_description
1 polymer ?
#
loop_
_entity_poly.entity_id
_entity_poly.type
_entity_poly.pdbx_seq_one_letter_code
_entity_poly.pdbx_strand_id
1 'polypeptide(L)'
;MAFYIRILFEIDSNRKRFAMNRFQRLLIFSLLLFFSCEVKSQYFLTGSDPSAVRWKQIHGLDYRVIYPEEDSVRALEYYKSFLAATPLVTRNMGSAFPPLDVVLHSYTTRS
;
A
#
# COMPACT_ATOMS: atom_id res chain seq x y z
N MET A 1 29.24 -15.20 45.11
CA MET A 1 29.40 -13.74 45.32
C MET A 1 30.67 -13.17 44.67
N ALA A 2 31.85 -13.76 44.86
CA ALA A 2 33.11 -13.20 44.32
C ALA A 2 33.24 -13.19 42.78
N PHE A 3 32.61 -14.14 42.07
CA PHE A 3 32.68 -14.23 40.59
C PHE A 3 31.88 -13.12 39.87
N TYR A 4 30.71 -12.77 40.39
CA TYR A 4 29.85 -11.71 39.83
C TYR A 4 30.49 -10.33 39.95
N ILE A 5 31.19 -10.06 41.06
CA ILE A 5 31.91 -8.80 41.28
C ILE A 5 33.06 -8.67 40.29
N ARG A 6 33.75 -9.76 39.95
CA ARG A 6 34.83 -9.76 38.94
C ARG A 6 34.31 -9.46 37.52
N ILE A 7 33.17 -10.04 37.14
CA ILE A 7 32.55 -9.80 35.81
C ILE A 7 32.05 -8.35 35.70
N LEU A 8 31.44 -7.79 36.76
CA LEU A 8 31.00 -6.40 36.76
C LEU A 8 32.18 -5.42 36.69
N PHE A 9 33.32 -5.73 37.33
CA PHE A 9 34.53 -4.90 37.26
C PHE A 9 35.24 -4.98 35.90
N GLU A 10 35.22 -6.15 35.24
CA GLU A 10 35.77 -6.36 33.89
C GLU A 10 34.93 -5.61 32.83
N ILE A 11 33.59 -5.62 32.97
CA ILE A 11 32.67 -4.90 32.07
C ILE A 11 32.79 -3.38 32.26
N ASP A 12 33.00 -2.89 33.48
CA ASP A 12 33.19 -1.46 33.75
C ASP A 12 34.56 -0.93 33.28
N SER A 13 35.62 -1.74 33.39
CA SER A 13 36.96 -1.43 32.83
C SER A 13 36.93 -1.24 31.31
N ASN A 14 36.11 -2.04 30.60
CA ASN A 14 35.98 -1.96 29.15
C ASN A 14 35.04 -0.83 28.67
N ARG A 15 34.20 -0.27 29.55
CA ARG A 15 33.26 0.81 29.22
C ARG A 15 33.96 2.15 28.93
N LYS A 16 35.22 2.33 29.35
CA LYS A 16 35.96 3.60 29.21
C LYS A 16 36.83 3.73 27.94
N ARG A 17 36.62 2.90 26.90
CA ARG A 17 37.46 2.91 25.68
C ARG A 17 36.78 3.31 24.38
N PHE A 18 35.64 3.98 24.43
CA PHE A 18 34.98 4.54 23.23
C PHE A 18 34.88 6.07 23.24
N ALA A 19 35.93 6.75 23.71
CA ALA A 19 36.11 8.16 23.36
C ALA A 19 36.70 8.24 21.94
N MET A 20 35.84 8.28 20.92
CA MET A 20 36.27 8.48 19.54
C MET A 20 36.92 9.85 19.37
N ASN A 21 38.18 9.86 18.94
CA ASN A 21 38.92 11.08 18.64
C ASN A 21 38.24 11.88 17.51
N ARG A 22 38.43 13.20 17.45
CA ARG A 22 37.84 14.05 16.39
C ARG A 22 38.17 13.53 14.99
N PHE A 23 39.39 13.03 14.80
CA PHE A 23 39.81 12.38 13.56
C PHE A 23 39.03 11.11 13.24
N GLN A 24 38.80 10.23 14.22
CA GLN A 24 38.01 9.01 14.03
C GLN A 24 36.55 9.33 13.70
N ARG A 25 35.97 10.37 14.30
CA ARG A 25 34.63 10.86 13.94
C ARG A 25 34.55 11.32 12.50
N LEU A 26 35.53 12.11 12.05
CA LEU A 26 35.60 12.58 10.67
C LEU A 26 35.80 11.44 9.68
N LEU A 27 36.64 10.45 10.04
CA LEU A 27 36.89 9.29 9.21
C LEU A 27 35.64 8.42 9.06
N ILE A 28 34.92 8.16 10.16
CA ILE A 28 33.65 7.41 10.13
C ILE A 28 32.58 8.17 9.34
N PHE A 29 32.49 9.49 9.50
CA PHE A 29 31.56 10.32 8.73
C PHE A 29 31.86 10.30 7.23
N SER A 30 33.15 10.43 6.86
CA SER A 30 33.60 10.32 5.47
C SER A 30 33.26 8.94 4.89
N LEU A 31 33.52 7.87 5.65
CA LEU A 31 33.21 6.51 5.24
C LEU A 31 31.71 6.34 4.97
N LEU A 32 30.83 6.84 5.85
CA LEU A 32 29.38 6.78 5.66
C LEU A 32 28.91 7.51 4.39
N LEU A 33 29.52 8.65 4.05
CA LEU A 33 29.23 9.38 2.81
C LEU A 33 29.70 8.62 1.55
N PHE A 34 30.80 7.87 1.63
CA PHE A 34 31.23 7.03 0.51
C PHE A 34 30.37 5.78 0.32
N PHE A 35 29.76 5.26 1.39
CA PHE A 35 28.87 4.11 1.33
C PHE A 35 27.40 4.46 1.07
N SER A 36 27.04 5.74 0.92
CA SER A 36 25.69 6.16 0.51
C SER A 36 25.49 6.01 -1.01
N CYS A 37 25.85 4.86 -1.56
CA CYS A 37 25.57 4.52 -2.95
C CYS A 37 24.08 4.21 -3.11
N GLU A 38 23.46 4.93 -4.06
CA GLU A 38 22.33 4.54 -4.91
C GLU A 38 21.42 3.46 -4.29
N VAL A 39 20.71 3.84 -3.21
CA VAL A 39 19.49 3.13 -2.85
C VAL A 39 18.52 3.41 -4.00
N LYS A 40 18.54 2.53 -5.01
CA LYS A 40 17.50 2.49 -6.02
C LYS A 40 16.25 2.07 -5.29
N SER A 41 15.46 3.04 -4.82
CA SER A 41 14.09 2.75 -4.43
C SER A 41 13.47 2.02 -5.60
N GLN A 42 12.97 0.82 -5.34
CA GLN A 42 12.27 0.02 -6.31
C GLN A 42 11.00 0.75 -6.68
N TYR A 43 11.09 1.68 -7.64
CA TYR A 43 9.94 2.21 -8.31
C TYR A 43 9.39 1.04 -9.13
N PHE A 44 8.19 0.59 -8.78
CA PHE A 44 7.46 -0.38 -9.58
C PHE A 44 7.16 0.26 -10.94
N LEU A 45 8.10 0.20 -11.88
CA LEU A 45 7.92 0.62 -13.27
C LEU A 45 6.89 -0.28 -14.00
N THR A 46 6.68 -1.48 -13.48
CA THR A 46 5.77 -2.50 -14.01
C THR A 46 4.46 -2.61 -13.25
N GLY A 47 4.32 -1.92 -12.12
CA GLY A 47 3.01 -1.74 -11.48
C GLY A 47 2.32 -0.59 -12.19
N SER A 48 1.17 -0.84 -12.80
CA SER A 48 0.25 0.24 -13.17
C SER A 48 0.13 1.16 -11.96
N ASP A 49 0.69 2.36 -12.04
CA ASP A 49 0.74 3.29 -10.92
C ASP A 49 -0.70 3.49 -10.41
N PRO A 50 -1.06 2.92 -9.25
CA PRO A 50 -2.43 2.98 -8.77
C PRO A 50 -2.82 4.42 -8.42
N SER A 51 -1.84 5.33 -8.29
CA SER A 51 -2.09 6.75 -8.04
C SER A 51 -2.57 7.53 -9.26
N ALA A 52 -2.37 7.01 -10.48
CA ALA A 52 -2.87 7.62 -11.71
C ALA A 52 -4.33 7.25 -12.04
N VAL A 53 -4.85 6.19 -11.42
CA VAL A 53 -6.20 5.68 -11.72
C VAL A 53 -7.25 6.65 -11.16
N ARG A 54 -7.93 7.35 -12.07
CA ARG A 54 -9.05 8.23 -11.72
C ARG A 54 -10.33 7.42 -11.64
N TRP A 55 -10.94 7.39 -10.46
CA TRP A 55 -12.20 6.69 -10.24
C TRP A 55 -13.39 7.61 -10.51
N LYS A 56 -14.38 7.08 -11.21
CA LYS A 56 -15.68 7.70 -11.46
C LYS A 56 -16.79 6.82 -10.91
N GLN A 57 -17.97 7.41 -10.76
CA GLN A 57 -19.14 6.72 -10.22
C GLN A 57 -20.40 7.10 -10.99
N ILE A 58 -21.25 6.10 -11.24
CA ILE A 58 -22.63 6.27 -11.69
C ILE A 58 -23.53 6.00 -10.48
N HIS A 59 -24.35 6.98 -10.10
CA HIS A 59 -25.33 6.85 -9.02
C HIS A 59 -26.73 6.64 -9.60
N GLY A 60 -27.35 5.52 -9.26
CA GLY A 60 -28.77 5.24 -9.43
C GLY A 60 -29.49 5.10 -8.09
N LEU A 61 -30.78 4.78 -8.14
CA LEU A 61 -31.59 4.47 -6.96
C LEU A 61 -31.16 3.17 -6.29
N ASP A 62 -31.00 2.10 -7.09
CA ASP A 62 -30.74 0.75 -6.59
C ASP A 62 -29.29 0.31 -6.74
N TYR A 63 -28.50 1.00 -7.57
CA TYR A 63 -27.11 0.65 -7.84
C TYR A 63 -26.20 1.85 -7.88
N ARG A 64 -25.01 1.68 -7.31
CA ARG A 64 -23.88 2.59 -7.49
C ARG A 64 -22.74 1.83 -8.13
N VAL A 65 -22.36 2.23 -9.35
CA VAL A 65 -21.26 1.58 -10.08
C VAL A 65 -20.02 2.46 -9.97
N ILE A 66 -18.96 1.94 -9.37
CA ILE A 66 -17.66 2.61 -9.18
C ILE A 66 -16.67 1.98 -10.16
N TYR A 67 -16.01 2.80 -10.98
CA TYR A 67 -15.18 2.31 -12.09
C TYR A 67 -14.01 3.25 -12.39
N PRO A 68 -12.90 2.74 -12.96
CA PRO A 68 -11.82 3.59 -13.46
C PRO A 68 -12.27 4.34 -14.72
N GLU A 69 -11.84 5.58 -14.89
CA GLU A 69 -12.26 6.49 -15.97
C GLU A 69 -12.14 5.84 -17.38
N GLU A 70 -11.15 4.98 -17.56
CA GLU A 70 -10.87 4.24 -18.79
C GLU A 70 -12.01 3.30 -19.22
N ASP A 71 -12.77 2.76 -18.26
CA ASP A 71 -13.82 1.76 -18.51
C ASP A 71 -15.24 2.34 -18.48
N SER A 72 -15.36 3.64 -18.73
CA SER A 72 -16.65 4.35 -18.74
C SER A 72 -17.74 3.69 -19.59
N VAL A 73 -17.39 3.19 -20.77
CA VAL A 73 -18.35 2.53 -21.67
C VAL A 73 -18.87 1.22 -21.07
N ARG A 74 -17.96 0.37 -20.57
CA ARG A 74 -18.31 -0.90 -19.94
C ARG A 74 -19.12 -0.68 -18.66
N ALA A 75 -18.75 0.31 -17.86
CA ALA A 75 -19.47 0.66 -16.65
C ALA A 75 -20.94 1.03 -16.93
N LEU A 76 -21.18 1.76 -18.02
CA LEU A 76 -22.53 2.10 -18.47
C LEU A 76 -23.32 0.86 -18.94
N GLU A 77 -22.68 -0.06 -19.65
CA GLU A 77 -23.31 -1.32 -20.10
C GLU A 77 -23.71 -2.20 -18.91
N TYR A 78 -22.83 -2.35 -17.92
CA TYR A 78 -23.14 -3.07 -16.68
C TYR A 78 -24.29 -2.40 -15.92
N TYR A 79 -24.24 -1.08 -15.76
CA TYR A 79 -25.31 -0.33 -15.10
C TYR A 79 -26.67 -0.57 -15.76
N LYS A 80 -26.74 -0.49 -17.10
CA LYS A 80 -27.97 -0.80 -17.85
C LYS A 80 -28.44 -2.24 -17.66
N SER A 81 -27.50 -3.18 -17.62
CA SER A 81 -27.81 -4.60 -17.41
C SER A 81 -28.37 -4.86 -16.01
N PHE A 82 -27.83 -4.20 -14.98
CA PHE A 82 -28.36 -4.26 -13.62
C PHE A 82 -29.79 -3.72 -13.58
N LEU A 83 -30.03 -2.53 -14.13
CA LEU A 83 -31.39 -1.94 -14.19
C LEU A 83 -32.41 -2.84 -14.90
N ALA A 84 -31.99 -3.53 -15.96
CA ALA A 84 -32.87 -4.46 -16.68
C ALA A 84 -33.16 -5.73 -15.86
N ALA A 85 -32.21 -6.19 -15.04
CA ALA A 85 -32.36 -7.39 -14.23
C ALA A 85 -33.16 -7.17 -12.94
N THR A 86 -33.07 -5.98 -12.32
CA THR A 86 -33.76 -5.65 -11.06
C THR A 86 -35.23 -6.04 -11.02
N PRO A 87 -36.09 -5.63 -11.98
CA PRO A 87 -37.51 -5.94 -11.92
C PRO A 87 -37.81 -7.44 -12.03
N LEU A 88 -36.92 -8.21 -12.68
CA LEU A 88 -37.06 -9.66 -12.80
C LEU A 88 -36.75 -10.36 -11.47
N VAL A 89 -35.76 -9.86 -10.74
CA VAL A 89 -35.37 -10.41 -9.44
C VAL A 89 -36.38 -10.00 -8.36
N THR A 90 -36.73 -8.72 -8.26
CA THR A 90 -37.64 -8.22 -7.21
C THR A 90 -39.04 -8.82 -7.31
N ARG A 91 -39.54 -9.04 -8.54
CA ARG A 91 -40.84 -9.70 -8.77
C ARG A 91 -40.90 -11.11 -8.18
N ASN A 92 -39.79 -11.85 -8.24
CA ASN A 92 -39.75 -13.25 -7.78
C ASN A 92 -39.43 -13.37 -6.29
N MET A 93 -38.74 -12.38 -5.71
CA MET A 93 -38.20 -12.47 -4.35
C MET A 93 -39.15 -11.88 -3.29
N GLY A 94 -40.16 -11.10 -3.69
CA GLY A 94 -41.18 -10.54 -2.79
C GLY A 94 -40.68 -9.47 -1.81
N SER A 95 -39.41 -9.08 -1.91
CA SER A 95 -38.77 -8.05 -1.09
C SER A 95 -38.15 -6.95 -1.96
N ALA A 96 -38.13 -5.72 -1.45
CA ALA A 96 -37.39 -4.62 -2.08
C ALA A 96 -35.88 -4.92 -2.07
N PHE A 97 -35.22 -4.69 -3.19
CA PHE A 97 -33.77 -4.87 -3.31
C PHE A 97 -33.07 -3.67 -2.65
N PRO A 98 -32.19 -3.87 -1.66
CA PRO A 98 -31.45 -2.77 -1.06
C PRO A 98 -30.44 -2.19 -2.07
N PRO A 99 -30.09 -0.90 -1.97
CA PRO A 99 -29.07 -0.31 -2.83
C PRO A 99 -27.74 -1.08 -2.77
N LEU A 100 -27.16 -1.38 -3.93
CA LEU A 100 -25.93 -2.17 -4.07
C LEU A 100 -24.79 -1.37 -4.71
N ASP A 101 -23.64 -1.36 -4.03
CA ASP A 101 -22.40 -0.80 -4.56
C ASP A 101 -21.63 -1.88 -5.33
N VAL A 102 -21.33 -1.60 -6.61
CA VAL A 102 -20.59 -2.49 -7.51
C VAL A 102 -19.31 -1.81 -7.95
N VAL A 103 -18.17 -2.41 -7.60
CA VAL A 103 -16.84 -1.91 -7.98
C VAL A 103 -16.31 -2.72 -9.17
N LEU A 104 -16.04 -2.03 -10.27
CA LEU A 104 -15.44 -2.62 -11.47
C LEU A 104 -13.92 -2.49 -11.40
N HIS A 105 -13.24 -3.64 -11.31
CA HIS A 105 -11.79 -3.75 -11.44
C HIS A 105 -11.44 -4.22 -12.84
N SER A 106 -10.85 -3.35 -13.66
CA SER A 106 -10.37 -3.71 -15.00
C SER A 106 -8.90 -4.14 -15.04
N TYR A 107 -8.12 -3.82 -14.01
CA TYR A 107 -6.76 -4.29 -13.86
C TYR A 107 -6.76 -5.65 -13.15
N THR A 108 -7.13 -6.71 -13.87
CA THR A 108 -6.86 -8.07 -13.42
C THR A 108 -5.39 -8.38 -13.67
N THR A 109 -4.72 -8.93 -12.64
CA THR A 109 -3.30 -9.31 -12.62
C THR A 109 -2.84 -9.92 -13.94
N ARG A 110 -1.95 -9.23 -14.68
CA ARG A 110 -1.04 -9.91 -15.60
C ARG A 110 -0.16 -10.83 -14.75
N SER A 111 -0.40 -12.14 -14.81
CA SER A 111 0.55 -13.16 -14.32
C SER A 111 1.64 -13.38 -15.36
#